data_AF-A0A5K1FDM9-F1
#
_entry.id   AF-A0A5K1FDM9-F1
#
_cell.length_a   1.000
_cell.length_b   1.000
_cell.length_c   1.000
_cell.angle_alpha   90.00
_cell.angle_beta   90.00
_cell.angle_gamma   90.00
#
_symmetry.space_group_name_H-M   'P 1'
#
loop_
_entity.id
_entity.type
_entity.pdbx_description
1 polymer ?
#
loop_
_entity_poly.entity_id
_entity_poly.type
_entity_poly.pdbx_seq_one_letter_code
_entity_poly.pdbx_strand_id
1 'polypeptide(L)'
;NISGLDKGKVLFFFLTRTETKSPAGIIMRSVLTSYYKSPQFLCKHYDNINYTSSIPSIHCTDVFQSLYAQMLAGLADRLAIFQIGTTFAPIFLQAIHFLKRHYQELAADIEHGTVNPQVTDAAVRAALGNALTPDPENAEHIRKECSSRDFQGIIRRIWPNTKFLDVIVTGPMAQYIPSLNFYSGDLPLTSTPYGSSECFFGLNLYPLTKPEDVAYTIMPNMAYFEFLPVKSADDIGRITAMQVVDPVDLAHVEDGKEYELIVTTYS
;
A
#
# COMPACT_ATOMS: atom_id res chain seq x y z
N ASN A 1 -14.61 -9.71 11.08
CA ASN A 1 -13.81 -10.60 10.23
C ASN A 1 -14.46 -10.64 8.84
N ILE A 2 -13.74 -10.31 7.76
CA ILE A 2 -14.30 -10.36 6.41
C ILE A 2 -14.12 -11.78 5.89
N SER A 3 -15.23 -12.49 5.68
CA SER A 3 -15.20 -13.88 5.19
C SER A 3 -14.92 -13.95 3.68
N GLY A 4 -14.17 -14.97 3.25
CA GLY A 4 -14.02 -15.32 1.83
C GLY A 4 -12.90 -14.59 1.09
N LEU A 5 -11.96 -13.94 1.79
CA LEU A 5 -10.81 -13.27 1.17
C LEU A 5 -9.88 -14.24 0.42
N ASP A 6 -9.85 -15.50 0.86
CA ASP A 6 -9.13 -16.61 0.21
C ASP A 6 -9.64 -16.94 -1.20
N LYS A 7 -10.86 -16.50 -1.54
CA LYS A 7 -11.50 -16.78 -2.84
C LYS A 7 -11.28 -15.69 -3.88
N GLY A 8 -10.73 -14.54 -3.49
CA GLY A 8 -10.50 -13.39 -4.35
C GLY A 8 -9.03 -13.16 -4.68
N LYS A 9 -8.80 -12.19 -5.56
CA LYS A 9 -7.49 -11.63 -5.86
C LYS A 9 -7.28 -10.32 -5.12
N VAL A 10 -6.01 -9.97 -4.91
CA VAL A 10 -5.59 -8.70 -4.32
C VAL A 10 -4.95 -7.82 -5.40
N LEU A 11 -5.52 -6.64 -5.63
CA LEU A 11 -4.89 -5.60 -6.44
C LEU A 11 -4.15 -4.64 -5.52
N PHE A 12 -2.85 -4.85 -5.38
CA PHE A 12 -1.99 -3.96 -4.61
C PHE A 12 -1.05 -3.21 -5.54
N PHE A 13 -1.05 -1.88 -5.50
CA PHE A 13 -0.11 -1.08 -6.29
C PHE A 13 1.21 -0.94 -5.54
N PHE A 14 2.17 -1.76 -5.94
CA PHE A 14 3.53 -1.74 -5.44
C PHE A 14 4.35 -0.67 -6.17
N LEU A 15 5.29 -0.06 -5.45
CA LEU A 15 6.21 0.92 -6.03
C LEU A 15 7.64 0.61 -5.59
N THR A 16 8.44 0.12 -6.53
CA THR A 16 9.88 -0.10 -6.37
C THR A 16 10.63 1.11 -6.90
N ARG A 17 11.68 1.53 -6.19
CA ARG A 17 12.53 2.67 -6.58
C ARG A 17 13.89 2.19 -7.09
N THR A 18 14.59 3.09 -7.77
CA THR A 18 15.99 2.87 -8.15
C THR A 18 16.87 2.75 -6.90
N GLU A 19 17.89 1.91 -7.01
CA GLU A 19 18.85 1.67 -5.93
C GLU A 19 20.16 2.37 -6.28
N THR A 20 20.87 2.86 -5.26
CA THR A 20 22.21 3.42 -5.42
C THR A 20 23.22 2.59 -4.62
N LYS A 21 24.51 2.82 -4.83
CA LYS A 21 25.58 2.19 -4.04
C LYS A 21 26.38 3.27 -3.33
N SER A 22 26.73 3.01 -2.07
CA SER A 22 27.70 3.83 -1.34
C SER A 22 29.11 3.68 -1.96
N PRO A 23 30.06 4.57 -1.63
CA PRO A 23 31.44 4.43 -2.07
C PRO A 23 32.10 3.10 -1.67
N ALA A 24 31.64 2.48 -0.57
CA ALA A 24 32.09 1.18 -0.09
C ALA A 24 31.38 -0.01 -0.76
N GLY A 25 30.47 0.24 -1.71
CA GLY A 25 29.72 -0.78 -2.44
C GLY A 25 28.43 -1.27 -1.76
N ILE A 26 28.02 -0.66 -0.64
CA ILE A 26 26.78 -1.03 0.07
C ILE A 26 25.57 -0.50 -0.69
N ILE A 27 24.57 -1.35 -0.94
CA ILE A 27 23.34 -0.96 -1.63
C ILE A 27 22.50 -0.06 -0.72
N MET A 28 22.12 1.11 -1.23
CA MET A 28 21.22 2.07 -0.59
C MET A 28 19.89 2.09 -1.34
N ARG A 29 18.81 1.81 -0.62
CA ARG A 29 17.45 1.70 -1.17
C ARG A 29 16.41 1.89 -0.09
N SER A 30 15.15 2.13 -0.46
CA SER A 30 14.05 2.20 0.51
C SER A 30 13.75 0.82 1.10
N VAL A 31 13.25 0.79 2.34
CA VAL A 31 12.91 -0.46 3.04
C VAL A 31 11.89 -1.29 2.25
N LEU A 32 10.89 -0.65 1.62
CA LEU A 32 9.91 -1.34 0.78
C LEU A 32 10.53 -1.96 -0.48
N THR A 33 11.43 -1.23 -1.16
CA THR A 33 12.18 -1.78 -2.31
C THR A 33 13.02 -2.98 -1.89
N SER A 34 13.66 -2.89 -0.72
CA SER A 34 14.42 -4.00 -0.14
C SER A 34 13.52 -5.21 0.13
N TYR A 35 12.36 -4.97 0.74
CA TYR A 35 11.39 -6.00 1.08
C TYR A 35 10.82 -6.68 -0.17
N TYR A 36 10.36 -5.94 -1.17
CA TYR A 36 9.78 -6.52 -2.40
C TYR A 36 10.76 -7.37 -3.20
N LYS A 37 12.08 -7.13 -3.06
CA LYS A 37 13.14 -7.94 -3.67
C LYS A 37 13.67 -9.06 -2.77
N SER A 38 13.19 -9.16 -1.53
CA SER A 38 13.66 -10.12 -0.55
C SER A 38 13.03 -11.50 -0.74
N PRO A 39 13.73 -12.59 -0.35
CA PRO A 39 13.13 -13.93 -0.32
C PRO A 39 11.91 -14.03 0.60
N GLN A 40 11.85 -13.21 1.66
CA GLN A 40 10.71 -13.16 2.58
C GLN A 40 9.45 -12.69 1.84
N PHE A 41 9.55 -11.66 1.01
CA PHE A 41 8.41 -11.26 0.19
C PHE A 41 8.11 -12.30 -0.88
N LEU A 42 9.11 -12.66 -1.70
CA LEU A 42 8.89 -13.49 -2.88
C LEU A 42 8.37 -14.89 -2.53
N CYS A 43 8.98 -15.58 -1.56
CA CYS A 43 8.67 -16.98 -1.28
C CYS A 43 7.66 -17.19 -0.14
N LYS A 44 7.44 -16.19 0.72
CA LYS A 44 6.53 -16.34 1.88
C LYS A 44 5.30 -15.45 1.81
N HIS A 45 5.42 -14.24 1.28
CA HIS A 45 4.30 -13.31 1.26
C HIS A 45 3.53 -13.39 -0.05
N TYR A 46 4.26 -13.21 -1.16
CA TYR A 46 3.71 -13.20 -2.51
C TYR A 46 3.11 -14.57 -2.88
N ASP A 47 3.85 -15.67 -2.64
CA ASP A 47 3.36 -17.02 -2.97
C ASP A 47 2.10 -17.44 -2.21
N ASN A 48 1.82 -16.82 -1.05
CA ASN A 48 0.64 -17.12 -0.24
C ASN A 48 -0.56 -16.22 -0.52
N ILE A 49 -0.40 -15.18 -1.35
CA ILE A 49 -1.45 -14.21 -1.66
C ILE A 49 -1.65 -14.16 -3.17
N ASN A 50 -2.90 -14.28 -3.60
CA ASN A 50 -3.26 -14.24 -5.02
C ASN A 50 -3.27 -12.79 -5.55
N TYR A 51 -2.09 -12.20 -5.74
CA TYR A 51 -1.94 -10.85 -6.30
C TYR A 51 -2.23 -10.82 -7.81
N THR A 52 -2.82 -9.72 -8.28
CA THR A 52 -2.92 -9.44 -9.73
C THR A 52 -1.60 -8.95 -10.31
N SER A 53 -0.82 -8.21 -9.53
CA SER A 53 0.46 -7.61 -9.93
C SER A 53 1.55 -8.66 -10.02
N SER A 54 2.18 -8.83 -11.18
CA SER A 54 3.27 -9.78 -11.38
C SER A 54 4.60 -9.29 -10.79
N ILE A 55 5.49 -10.20 -10.38
CA ILE A 55 6.83 -9.83 -9.86
C ILE A 55 7.60 -8.88 -10.80
N PRO A 56 7.65 -9.09 -12.14
CA PRO A 56 8.28 -8.14 -13.04
C PRO A 56 7.67 -6.73 -12.98
N SER A 57 6.34 -6.62 -12.89
CA SER A 57 5.67 -5.32 -12.76
C SER A 57 5.98 -4.62 -11.44
N ILE A 58 6.12 -5.39 -10.35
CA ILE A 58 6.47 -4.90 -9.02
C ILE A 58 7.92 -4.41 -8.99
N HIS A 59 8.85 -5.14 -9.62
CA HIS A 59 10.28 -4.80 -9.63
C HIS A 59 10.67 -3.76 -10.68
N CYS A 60 9.78 -3.46 -11.64
CA CYS A 60 10.01 -2.43 -12.64
C CYS A 60 10.18 -1.06 -11.96
N THR A 61 11.33 -0.42 -12.21
CA THR A 61 11.65 0.90 -11.63
C THR A 61 11.11 2.07 -12.45
N ASP A 62 10.67 1.81 -13.69
CA ASP A 62 9.94 2.79 -14.49
C ASP A 62 8.51 2.90 -13.95
N VAL A 63 8.19 4.05 -13.36
CA VAL A 63 6.91 4.29 -12.69
C VAL A 63 5.73 4.16 -13.67
N PHE A 64 5.90 4.60 -14.93
CA PHE A 64 4.84 4.50 -15.92
C PHE A 64 4.57 3.02 -16.25
N GLN A 65 5.61 2.27 -16.59
CA GLN A 65 5.46 0.87 -16.99
C GLN A 65 4.96 -0.01 -15.83
N SER A 66 5.46 0.23 -14.62
CA SER A 66 5.00 -0.47 -13.41
C SER A 66 3.52 -0.21 -13.13
N LEU A 67 3.09 1.06 -13.10
CA LEU A 67 1.69 1.39 -12.87
C LEU A 67 0.78 0.92 -14.01
N TYR A 68 1.21 1.04 -15.27
CA TYR A 68 0.46 0.56 -16.42
C TYR A 68 0.21 -0.94 -16.32
N ALA A 69 1.25 -1.72 -16.05
CA ALA A 69 1.15 -3.18 -15.93
C ALA A 69 0.26 -3.62 -14.77
N GLN A 70 0.44 -3.03 -13.58
CA GLN A 70 -0.36 -3.37 -12.40
C GLN A 70 -1.83 -2.97 -12.57
N MET A 71 -2.10 -1.80 -13.18
CA MET A 71 -3.46 -1.36 -13.50
C MET A 71 -4.11 -2.27 -14.54
N LEU A 72 -3.40 -2.61 -15.62
CA LEU A 72 -3.92 -3.45 -16.69
C LEU A 72 -4.29 -4.84 -16.17
N ALA A 73 -3.41 -5.47 -15.38
CA ALA A 73 -3.70 -6.75 -14.72
C ALA A 73 -4.92 -6.64 -13.77
N GLY A 74 -5.00 -5.55 -13.00
CA GLY A 74 -6.14 -5.30 -12.12
C GLY A 74 -7.47 -5.10 -12.86
N LEU A 75 -7.45 -4.48 -14.04
CA LEU A 75 -8.65 -4.28 -14.87
C LEU A 75 -9.07 -5.57 -15.59
N ALA A 76 -8.11 -6.37 -16.05
CA ALA A 76 -8.38 -7.66 -16.68
C ALA A 76 -9.11 -8.61 -15.72
N ASP A 77 -8.69 -8.65 -14.46
CA ASP A 77 -9.27 -9.51 -13.41
C ASP A 77 -10.33 -8.81 -12.54
N ARG A 78 -11.01 -7.77 -13.05
CA ARG A 78 -11.79 -6.85 -12.19
C ARG A 78 -12.83 -7.51 -11.29
N LEU A 79 -13.44 -8.61 -11.74
CA LEU A 79 -14.46 -9.34 -11.00
C LEU A 79 -13.88 -10.23 -9.89
N ALA A 80 -12.61 -10.62 -9.99
CA ALA A 80 -11.96 -11.44 -8.99
C ALA A 80 -11.42 -10.62 -7.81
N ILE A 81 -11.32 -9.30 -7.92
CA ILE A 81 -10.66 -8.45 -6.92
C ILE A 81 -11.56 -8.22 -5.70
N PHE A 82 -11.07 -8.65 -4.52
CA PHE A 82 -11.73 -8.48 -3.23
C PHE A 82 -11.04 -7.46 -2.33
N GLN A 83 -9.76 -7.17 -2.58
CA GLN A 83 -8.99 -6.18 -1.84
C GLN A 83 -8.20 -5.32 -2.83
N ILE A 84 -8.27 -4.01 -2.64
CA ILE A 84 -7.41 -3.05 -3.33
C ILE A 84 -6.55 -2.36 -2.29
N GLY A 85 -5.27 -2.15 -2.56
CA GLY A 85 -4.39 -1.52 -1.58
C GLY A 85 -3.17 -0.83 -2.15
N THR A 86 -2.59 0.03 -1.33
CA THR A 86 -1.29 0.67 -1.54
C THR A 86 -0.64 0.91 -0.18
N THR A 87 0.69 1.06 -0.13
CA THR A 87 1.33 1.35 1.15
C THR A 87 0.89 2.69 1.73
N PHE A 88 0.74 3.72 0.90
CA PHE A 88 0.29 5.05 1.32
C PHE A 88 -0.80 5.60 0.40
N ALA A 89 -1.67 6.44 0.94
CA ALA A 89 -2.78 7.05 0.22
C ALA A 89 -2.39 7.85 -1.04
N PRO A 90 -1.26 8.60 -1.10
CA PRO A 90 -0.85 9.27 -2.32
C PRO A 90 -0.61 8.33 -3.51
N ILE A 91 -0.12 7.11 -3.27
CA ILE A 91 0.10 6.12 -4.33
C ILE A 91 -1.25 5.66 -4.92
N PHE A 92 -2.26 5.48 -4.05
CA PHE A 92 -3.61 5.16 -4.49
C PHE A 92 -4.20 6.27 -5.37
N LEU A 93 -4.08 7.53 -4.92
CA LEU A 93 -4.55 8.68 -5.70
C LEU A 93 -3.81 8.83 -7.03
N GLN A 94 -2.52 8.48 -7.06
CA GLN A 94 -1.72 8.42 -8.29
C GLN A 94 -2.26 7.34 -9.23
N ALA A 95 -2.60 6.15 -8.74
CA ALA A 95 -3.17 5.07 -9.54
C ALA A 95 -4.55 5.47 -10.11
N ILE A 96 -5.41 6.14 -9.34
CA ILE A 96 -6.69 6.66 -9.83
C ILE A 96 -6.51 7.73 -10.92
N HIS A 97 -5.57 8.66 -10.72
CA HIS A 97 -5.23 9.65 -11.76
C HIS A 97 -4.67 8.99 -13.02
N PHE A 98 -3.87 7.94 -12.85
CA PHE A 98 -3.34 7.15 -13.96
C PHE A 98 -4.46 6.50 -14.76
N LEU A 99 -5.39 5.82 -14.08
CA LEU A 99 -6.58 5.24 -14.72
C LEU A 99 -7.36 6.31 -15.50
N LYS A 100 -7.65 7.45 -14.86
CA LYS A 100 -8.38 8.56 -15.50
C LYS A 100 -7.72 9.06 -16.78
N ARG A 101 -6.39 9.06 -16.84
CA ARG A 101 -5.63 9.54 -18.00
C ARG A 101 -5.47 8.47 -19.09
N HIS A 102 -5.32 7.20 -18.72
CA HIS A 102 -4.91 6.13 -19.63
C HIS A 102 -5.99 5.06 -19.88
N TYR A 103 -7.22 5.23 -19.38
CA TYR A 103 -8.28 4.21 -19.51
C TYR A 103 -8.57 3.79 -20.96
N GLN A 104 -8.40 4.69 -21.94
CA GLN A 104 -8.63 4.37 -23.36
C GLN A 104 -7.61 3.37 -23.89
N GLU A 105 -6.32 3.59 -23.57
CA GLU A 105 -5.21 2.71 -23.93
C GLU A 105 -5.35 1.37 -23.20
N LEU A 106 -5.65 1.40 -21.90
CA LEU A 106 -5.85 0.19 -21.09
C LEU A 106 -7.04 -0.64 -21.59
N ALA A 107 -8.15 0.01 -21.95
CA ALA A 107 -9.31 -0.68 -22.51
C ALA A 107 -9.03 -1.28 -23.90
N ALA A 108 -8.26 -0.59 -24.75
CA ALA A 108 -7.86 -1.13 -26.04
C ALA A 108 -6.97 -2.38 -25.90
N ASP A 109 -6.05 -2.37 -24.94
CA ASP A 109 -5.20 -3.53 -24.63
C ASP A 109 -6.02 -4.73 -24.14
N ILE A 110 -7.04 -4.50 -23.29
CA ILE A 110 -7.96 -5.55 -22.82
C ILE A 110 -8.84 -6.09 -23.97
N GLU A 111 -9.37 -5.21 -24.81
CA GLU A 111 -10.21 -5.57 -25.96
C GLU A 111 -9.50 -6.54 -26.91
N HIS A 112 -8.22 -6.27 -27.20
CA HIS A 112 -7.43 -7.04 -28.17
C HIS A 112 -6.55 -8.11 -27.52
N GLY A 113 -6.43 -8.15 -26.19
CA GLY A 113 -5.48 -9.01 -25.49
C GLY A 113 -4.02 -8.69 -25.83
N THR A 114 -3.70 -7.41 -26.05
CA THR A 114 -2.35 -6.95 -26.43
C THR A 114 -1.74 -6.07 -25.36
N VAL A 115 -0.42 -5.84 -25.46
CA VAL A 115 0.31 -4.95 -24.54
C VAL A 115 0.84 -3.75 -25.30
N ASN A 116 0.44 -2.56 -24.85
CA ASN A 116 0.81 -1.26 -25.41
C ASN A 116 2.33 -1.18 -25.66
N PRO A 117 2.77 -0.74 -26.86
CA PRO A 117 4.19 -0.59 -27.18
C PRO A 117 4.99 0.33 -26.26
N GLN A 118 4.33 1.22 -25.50
CA GLN A 118 4.98 2.08 -24.51
C GLN A 118 5.58 1.30 -23.33
N VAL A 119 5.07 0.09 -23.05
CA VAL A 119 5.70 -0.84 -22.11
C VAL A 119 6.87 -1.49 -22.85
N THR A 120 8.10 -1.07 -22.57
CA THR A 120 9.32 -1.53 -23.26
C THR A 120 10.08 -2.61 -22.50
N ASP A 121 9.86 -2.73 -21.18
CA ASP A 121 10.49 -3.75 -20.35
C ASP A 121 10.03 -5.16 -20.77
N ALA A 122 10.97 -5.97 -21.24
CA ALA A 122 10.67 -7.29 -21.80
C ALA A 122 10.05 -8.25 -20.77
N ALA A 123 10.46 -8.18 -19.50
CA ALA A 123 9.95 -9.05 -18.46
C ALA A 123 8.51 -8.66 -18.07
N VAL A 124 8.22 -7.36 -18.00
CA VAL A 124 6.86 -6.85 -17.77
C VAL A 124 5.94 -7.23 -18.93
N ARG A 125 6.38 -7.01 -20.18
CA ARG A 125 5.61 -7.38 -21.38
C ARG A 125 5.30 -8.88 -21.43
N ALA A 126 6.28 -9.73 -21.16
CA ALA A 126 6.10 -11.18 -21.15
C ALA A 126 5.09 -11.61 -20.07
N ALA A 127 5.18 -11.01 -18.87
CA ALA A 127 4.24 -11.32 -17.79
C ALA A 127 2.79 -10.93 -18.14
N LEU A 128 2.59 -9.75 -18.74
CA LEU A 128 1.26 -9.30 -19.18
C LEU A 128 0.72 -10.14 -20.34
N GLY A 129 1.56 -10.44 -21.34
CA GLY A 129 1.16 -11.24 -22.51
C GLY A 129 0.69 -12.65 -22.17
N ASN A 130 1.18 -13.23 -21.07
CA ASN A 130 0.73 -14.54 -20.58
C ASN A 130 -0.60 -14.46 -19.80
N ALA A 131 -0.95 -13.29 -19.27
CA ALA A 131 -2.11 -13.11 -18.40
C ALA A 131 -3.33 -12.52 -19.13
N LEU A 132 -3.12 -11.78 -20.22
CA LEU A 132 -4.18 -11.11 -20.95
C LEU A 132 -4.85 -12.03 -21.97
N THR A 133 -6.17 -12.06 -21.91
CA THR A 133 -7.05 -12.66 -22.93
C THR A 133 -7.96 -11.57 -23.51
N PRO A 134 -8.23 -11.56 -24.83
CA PRO A 134 -9.15 -10.59 -25.43
C PRO A 134 -10.51 -10.59 -24.73
N ASP A 135 -10.94 -9.43 -24.24
CA ASP A 135 -12.22 -9.24 -23.53
C ASP A 135 -12.88 -7.91 -23.92
N PRO A 136 -13.61 -7.88 -25.05
CA PRO A 136 -14.28 -6.67 -25.54
C PRO A 136 -15.38 -6.16 -24.60
N GLU A 137 -16.06 -7.06 -23.88
CA GLU A 137 -17.14 -6.67 -22.95
C GLU A 137 -16.58 -5.90 -21.75
N ASN A 138 -15.49 -6.39 -21.18
CA ASN A 138 -14.80 -5.71 -20.09
C ASN A 138 -14.22 -4.37 -20.55
N ALA A 139 -13.62 -4.31 -21.74
CA ALA A 139 -13.10 -3.07 -22.31
C ALA A 139 -14.19 -1.99 -22.46
N GLU A 140 -15.36 -2.35 -22.98
CA GLU A 140 -16.49 -1.43 -23.11
C GLU A 140 -17.01 -0.97 -21.75
N HIS A 141 -17.09 -1.86 -20.77
CA HIS A 141 -17.45 -1.50 -19.39
C HIS A 141 -16.49 -0.46 -18.80
N ILE A 142 -15.18 -0.66 -18.96
CA ILE A 142 -14.16 0.29 -18.47
C ILE A 142 -14.29 1.65 -19.16
N ARG A 143 -14.49 1.67 -20.49
CA ARG A 143 -14.70 2.93 -21.23
C ARG A 143 -15.94 3.65 -20.73
N LYS A 144 -17.06 2.94 -20.56
CA LYS A 144 -18.31 3.52 -20.07
C LYS A 144 -18.13 4.16 -18.70
N GLU A 145 -17.56 3.43 -17.74
CA GLU A 145 -17.40 3.91 -16.37
C GLU A 145 -16.38 5.05 -16.21
N CYS A 146 -15.29 5.02 -16.99
CA CYS A 146 -14.22 6.03 -16.93
C CYS A 146 -14.47 7.26 -17.82
N SER A 147 -15.38 7.17 -18.80
CA SER A 147 -15.76 8.32 -19.65
C SER A 147 -16.59 9.38 -18.90
N SER A 148 -17.22 8.98 -17.79
CA SER A 148 -17.96 9.90 -16.92
C SER A 148 -17.03 10.93 -16.29
N ARG A 149 -17.51 12.17 -16.14
CA ARG A 149 -16.77 13.21 -15.39
C ARG A 149 -16.76 12.93 -13.88
N ASP A 150 -17.71 12.12 -13.40
CA ASP A 150 -17.85 11.79 -11.99
C ASP A 150 -17.16 10.46 -11.66
N PHE A 151 -16.08 10.57 -10.88
CA PHE A 151 -15.30 9.43 -10.38
C PHE A 151 -15.69 9.03 -8.94
N GLN A 152 -16.74 9.61 -8.37
CA GLN A 152 -17.24 9.21 -7.05
C GLN A 152 -17.61 7.73 -7.05
N GLY A 153 -17.04 6.91 -6.18
CA GLY A 153 -17.32 5.47 -6.11
C GLY A 153 -16.79 4.66 -7.29
N ILE A 154 -15.88 5.21 -8.11
CA ILE A 154 -15.30 4.53 -9.28
C ILE A 154 -14.76 3.14 -8.93
N ILE A 155 -14.20 2.96 -7.73
CA ILE A 155 -13.66 1.66 -7.31
C ILE A 155 -14.74 0.59 -7.33
N ARG A 156 -15.93 0.86 -6.77
CA ARG A 156 -17.03 -0.12 -6.74
C ARG A 156 -17.63 -0.35 -8.12
N ARG A 157 -17.51 0.61 -9.05
CA ARG A 157 -18.04 0.45 -10.42
C ARG A 157 -17.13 -0.39 -11.31
N ILE A 158 -15.81 -0.21 -11.17
CA ILE A 158 -14.82 -1.01 -11.90
C ILE A 158 -14.62 -2.37 -11.21
N TRP A 159 -14.38 -2.37 -9.89
CA TRP A 159 -14.10 -3.54 -9.06
C TRP A 159 -15.24 -3.80 -8.05
N PRO A 160 -16.40 -4.29 -8.50
CA PRO A 160 -17.62 -4.38 -7.68
C PRO A 160 -17.53 -5.32 -6.48
N ASN A 161 -16.60 -6.28 -6.50
CA ASN A 161 -16.43 -7.25 -5.43
C ASN A 161 -15.45 -6.81 -4.33
N THR A 162 -14.85 -5.62 -4.47
CA THR A 162 -13.93 -5.06 -3.47
C THR A 162 -14.63 -4.91 -2.11
N LYS A 163 -14.01 -5.46 -1.07
CA LYS A 163 -14.53 -5.50 0.30
C LYS A 163 -14.00 -4.35 1.16
N PHE A 164 -12.75 -3.95 0.94
CA PHE A 164 -12.08 -2.88 1.69
C PHE A 164 -10.86 -2.36 0.90
N LEU A 165 -10.37 -1.19 1.32
CA LEU A 165 -9.10 -0.64 0.87
C LEU A 165 -8.03 -0.84 1.94
N ASP A 166 -6.89 -1.45 1.59
CA ASP A 166 -5.74 -1.61 2.49
C ASP A 166 -4.72 -0.51 2.22
N VAL A 167 -4.71 0.50 3.09
CA VAL A 167 -3.93 1.72 2.90
C VAL A 167 -3.69 2.42 4.25
N ILE A 168 -2.46 2.90 4.47
CA ILE A 168 -2.16 3.67 5.67
C ILE A 168 -2.96 4.97 5.66
N VAL A 169 -3.83 5.13 6.67
CA VAL A 169 -4.73 6.30 6.86
C VAL A 169 -4.52 7.01 8.19
N THR A 170 -3.53 6.61 8.98
CA THR A 170 -3.19 7.25 10.26
C THR A 170 -2.14 8.35 10.11
N GLY A 171 -1.99 9.19 11.13
CA GLY A 171 -1.01 10.28 11.14
C GLY A 171 -1.28 11.28 9.99
N PRO A 172 -0.23 11.76 9.30
CA PRO A 172 -0.40 12.70 8.18
C PRO A 172 -1.26 12.16 7.02
N MET A 173 -1.47 10.85 6.94
CA MET A 173 -2.30 10.27 5.87
C MET A 173 -3.81 10.46 6.10
N ALA A 174 -4.24 10.81 7.32
CA ALA A 174 -5.65 11.03 7.66
C ALA A 174 -6.31 12.11 6.79
N GLN A 175 -5.54 13.09 6.32
CA GLN A 175 -6.03 14.14 5.41
C GLN A 175 -6.59 13.59 4.08
N TYR A 176 -6.18 12.38 3.68
CA TYR A 176 -6.62 11.76 2.43
C TYR A 176 -7.89 10.92 2.58
N ILE A 177 -8.38 10.68 3.81
CA ILE A 177 -9.60 9.89 4.06
C ILE A 177 -10.80 10.39 3.24
N PRO A 178 -11.10 11.71 3.15
CA PRO A 178 -12.21 12.19 2.33
C PRO A 178 -12.08 11.82 0.85
N SER A 179 -10.86 11.92 0.29
CA SER A 179 -10.58 11.54 -1.10
C SER A 179 -10.70 10.04 -1.32
N LEU A 180 -10.21 9.22 -0.38
CA LEU A 180 -10.34 7.76 -0.44
C LEU A 180 -11.81 7.33 -0.38
N ASN A 181 -12.60 7.92 0.52
CA ASN A 181 -14.04 7.67 0.61
C ASN A 181 -14.78 8.10 -0.65
N PHE A 182 -14.43 9.26 -1.21
CA PHE A 182 -14.98 9.75 -2.48
C PHE A 182 -14.79 8.73 -3.60
N TYR A 183 -13.56 8.23 -3.85
CA TYR A 183 -13.31 7.28 -4.94
C TYR A 183 -13.81 5.86 -4.63
N SER A 184 -13.80 5.46 -3.36
CA SER A 184 -14.16 4.10 -2.94
C SER A 184 -15.67 3.89 -2.77
N GLY A 185 -16.45 4.97 -2.62
CA GLY A 185 -17.85 4.88 -2.23
C GLY A 185 -17.98 4.32 -0.82
N ASP A 186 -17.23 4.91 0.11
CA ASP A 186 -17.22 4.55 1.54
C ASP A 186 -16.94 3.05 1.78
N LEU A 187 -15.96 2.49 1.07
CA LEU A 187 -15.43 1.17 1.44
C LEU A 187 -14.67 1.29 2.78
N PRO A 188 -14.71 0.25 3.64
CA PRO A 188 -13.87 0.20 4.82
C PRO A 188 -12.40 0.45 4.45
N LEU A 189 -11.72 1.30 5.21
CA LEU A 189 -10.30 1.59 5.07
C LEU A 189 -9.55 0.86 6.18
N THR A 190 -8.61 -0.02 5.82
CA THR A 190 -7.82 -0.79 6.77
C THR A 190 -6.38 -0.29 6.75
N SER A 191 -5.80 -0.05 7.93
CA SER A 191 -4.40 0.32 8.11
C SER A 191 -3.70 -0.74 8.94
N THR A 192 -2.94 -1.61 8.27
CA THR A 192 -2.48 -2.86 8.88
C THR A 192 -1.09 -2.75 9.54
N PRO A 193 -0.01 -2.37 8.84
CA PRO A 193 1.33 -2.33 9.44
C PRO A 193 1.66 -0.98 10.08
N TYR A 194 2.46 -1.01 11.14
CA TYR A 194 3.19 0.14 11.67
C TYR A 194 4.68 -0.18 11.74
N GLY A 195 5.51 0.63 11.06
CA GLY A 195 6.94 0.39 10.94
C GLY A 195 7.67 1.54 10.28
N SER A 196 9.00 1.46 10.29
CA SER A 196 9.92 2.41 9.68
C SER A 196 11.03 1.69 8.92
N SER A 197 12.04 2.44 8.44
CA SER A 197 13.21 1.81 7.81
C SER A 197 14.17 1.20 8.83
N GLU A 198 14.15 1.71 10.07
CA GLU A 198 14.96 1.29 11.20
C GLU A 198 14.40 0.02 11.86
N CYS A 199 13.07 -0.11 11.98
CA CYS A 199 12.43 -1.27 12.59
C CYS A 199 10.97 -1.42 12.15
N PHE A 200 10.49 -2.66 12.07
CA PHE A 200 9.06 -2.93 11.94
C PHE A 200 8.46 -3.10 13.34
N PHE A 201 7.51 -2.25 13.70
CA PHE A 201 7.08 -2.10 15.10
C PHE A 201 5.94 -3.05 15.46
N GLY A 202 4.88 -3.06 14.66
CA GLY A 202 3.64 -3.70 15.06
C GLY A 202 2.56 -3.73 13.98
N LEU A 203 1.38 -4.18 14.37
CA LEU A 203 0.22 -4.28 13.50
C LEU A 203 -1.07 -3.86 14.19
N ASN A 204 -2.06 -3.45 13.41
CA ASN A 204 -3.42 -3.24 13.88
C ASN A 204 -4.13 -4.60 14.03
N LEU A 205 -4.45 -4.97 15.26
CA LEU A 205 -5.17 -6.23 15.57
C LEU A 205 -6.67 -6.16 15.22
N TYR A 206 -7.21 -4.96 15.05
CA TYR A 206 -8.61 -4.70 14.72
C TYR A 206 -8.70 -3.89 13.40
N PRO A 207 -8.33 -4.48 12.25
CA PRO A 207 -8.15 -3.74 11.00
C PRO A 207 -9.40 -3.06 10.44
N LEU A 208 -10.59 -3.43 10.93
CA LEU A 208 -11.88 -2.89 10.49
C LEU A 208 -12.43 -1.79 11.40
N THR A 209 -11.67 -1.35 12.40
CA THR A 209 -12.03 -0.15 13.18
C THR A 209 -12.05 1.07 12.27
N LYS A 210 -12.76 2.11 12.70
CA LYS A 210 -12.76 3.36 11.95
C LYS A 210 -11.34 3.94 11.92
N PRO A 211 -11.00 4.73 10.89
CA PRO A 211 -9.69 5.37 10.80
C PRO A 211 -9.30 6.20 12.03
N GLU A 212 -10.28 6.81 12.71
CA GLU A 212 -10.11 7.60 13.93
C GLU A 212 -9.75 6.74 15.18
N ASP A 213 -10.09 5.45 15.15
CA ASP A 213 -9.93 4.50 16.26
C ASP A 213 -8.81 3.47 16.00
N VAL A 214 -7.93 3.72 15.04
CA VAL A 214 -6.84 2.79 14.71
C VAL A 214 -5.78 2.80 15.82
N ALA A 215 -5.51 1.63 16.38
CA ALA A 215 -4.43 1.40 17.32
C ALA A 215 -3.50 0.29 16.82
N TYR A 216 -2.19 0.48 16.96
CA TYR A 216 -1.17 -0.51 16.59
C TYR A 216 -0.63 -1.18 17.83
N THR A 217 -0.63 -2.51 17.84
CA THR A 217 0.01 -3.31 18.88
C THR A 217 1.45 -3.58 18.48
N ILE A 218 2.39 -3.09 19.28
CA ILE A 218 3.83 -3.35 19.11
C ILE A 218 4.11 -4.83 19.39
N MET A 219 4.87 -5.45 18.50
CA MET A 219 5.23 -6.87 18.58
C MET A 219 6.54 -7.02 19.37
N PRO A 220 6.52 -7.58 20.60
CA PRO A 220 7.67 -7.52 21.53
C PRO A 220 8.93 -8.24 21.05
N ASN A 221 8.80 -9.12 20.06
CA ASN A 221 9.91 -9.89 19.49
C ASN A 221 10.68 -9.16 18.38
N MET A 222 10.24 -7.98 17.96
CA MET A 222 10.80 -7.28 16.80
C MET A 222 12.06 -6.48 17.14
N ALA A 223 12.09 -5.86 18.32
CA ALA A 223 13.20 -5.07 18.86
C ALA A 223 12.98 -4.90 20.37
N TYR A 224 13.94 -4.27 21.05
CA TYR A 224 13.71 -3.74 22.40
C TYR A 224 13.10 -2.34 22.28
N PHE A 225 11.97 -2.13 22.96
CA PHE A 225 11.15 -0.92 22.85
C PHE A 225 11.06 -0.20 24.19
N GLU A 226 11.42 1.08 24.17
CA GLU A 226 11.35 1.99 25.30
C GLU A 226 10.53 3.23 24.90
N PHE A 227 10.00 3.94 25.89
CA PHE A 227 9.06 5.04 25.69
C PHE A 227 9.45 6.23 26.56
N LEU A 228 9.82 7.33 25.92
CA LEU A 228 10.17 8.57 26.61
C LEU A 228 8.90 9.42 26.79
N PRO A 229 8.46 9.75 28.02
CA PRO A 229 7.23 10.52 28.22
C PRO A 229 7.30 11.92 27.60
N VAL A 230 6.29 12.28 26.81
CA VAL A 230 6.14 13.62 26.24
C VAL A 230 5.50 14.54 27.29
N LYS A 231 6.18 15.61 27.68
CA LYS A 231 5.63 16.62 28.62
C LYS A 231 4.88 17.70 27.86
N SER A 232 3.80 18.21 28.47
CA SER A 232 3.00 19.31 27.92
C SER A 232 3.83 20.60 27.82
N ALA A 233 3.50 21.48 26.87
CA ALA A 233 4.19 22.76 26.70
C ALA A 233 4.14 23.65 27.97
N ASP A 234 3.11 23.47 28.80
CA ASP A 234 2.94 24.20 30.07
C ASP A 234 3.96 23.78 31.15
N ASP A 235 4.52 22.57 31.05
CA ASP A 235 5.58 22.08 31.94
C ASP A 235 6.99 22.52 31.52
N ILE A 236 7.16 22.99 30.27
CA ILE A 236 8.45 23.43 29.71
C ILE A 236 8.94 24.70 30.42
N GLY A 237 8.02 25.54 30.92
CA GLY A 237 8.35 26.76 31.68
C GLY A 237 9.00 26.51 33.05
N ARG A 238 9.08 25.26 33.52
CA ARG A 238 9.69 24.87 34.81
C ARG A 238 11.05 24.18 34.67
N ILE A 239 11.60 24.07 33.47
CA ILE A 239 12.81 23.27 33.25
C ILE A 239 14.07 24.11 33.48
N THR A 240 14.63 24.01 34.67
CA THR A 240 16.08 23.99 34.84
C THR A 240 16.65 22.78 34.08
N ALA A 241 17.73 22.97 33.33
CA ALA A 241 18.28 22.13 32.25
C ALA A 241 18.66 20.65 32.55
N MET A 242 18.08 19.95 33.53
CA MET A 242 18.60 18.64 34.00
C MET A 242 17.57 17.63 34.53
N GLN A 243 16.28 17.70 34.19
CA GLN A 243 15.40 16.53 34.44
C GLN A 243 15.47 15.57 33.24
N VAL A 244 16.47 14.69 33.26
CA VAL A 244 16.46 13.46 32.46
C VAL A 244 15.26 12.64 32.94
N VAL A 245 14.26 12.47 32.08
CA VAL A 245 13.15 11.56 32.36
C VAL A 245 13.59 10.19 31.86
N ASP A 246 13.61 9.21 32.75
CA ASP A 246 13.97 7.84 32.36
C ASP A 246 12.89 7.27 31.43
N PRO A 247 13.28 6.65 30.30
CA PRO A 247 12.34 5.90 29.47
C PRO A 247 11.65 4.79 30.26
N VAL A 248 10.43 4.45 29.88
CA VAL A 248 9.70 3.30 30.43
C VAL A 248 9.69 2.14 29.43
N ASP A 249 9.73 0.91 29.93
CA ASP A 249 9.64 -0.29 29.08
C ASP A 249 8.25 -0.42 28.44
N LEU A 250 8.16 -1.15 27.33
CA LEU A 250 6.90 -1.48 26.64
C LEU A 250 5.78 -2.01 27.57
N ALA A 251 6.13 -2.80 28.59
CA ALA A 251 5.15 -3.37 29.52
C ALA A 251 4.65 -2.38 30.60
N HIS A 252 5.28 -1.22 30.72
CA HIS A 252 5.07 -0.25 31.79
C HIS A 252 4.51 1.09 31.30
N VAL A 253 4.09 1.19 30.03
CA VAL A 253 3.36 2.35 29.52
C VAL A 253 1.99 2.47 30.18
N GLU A 254 1.53 3.69 30.41
CA GLU A 254 0.24 3.97 31.04
C GLU A 254 -0.78 4.46 30.02
N ASP A 255 -2.03 4.02 30.18
CA ASP A 255 -3.13 4.41 29.30
C ASP A 255 -3.36 5.93 29.32
N GLY A 256 -3.64 6.50 28.15
CA GLY A 256 -3.86 7.93 27.96
C GLY A 256 -2.62 8.82 28.05
N LYS A 257 -1.40 8.28 28.21
CA LYS A 257 -0.15 9.05 28.17
C LYS A 257 0.49 9.05 26.78
N GLU A 258 1.21 10.12 26.47
CA GLU A 258 1.94 10.29 25.22
C GLU A 258 3.44 10.03 25.42
N TYR A 259 4.05 9.34 24.45
CA TYR A 259 5.44 8.94 24.51
C TYR A 259 6.12 9.07 23.14
N GLU A 260 7.40 9.40 23.15
CA GLU A 260 8.30 9.22 22.02
C GLU A 260 8.87 7.79 22.05
N LEU A 261 8.84 7.12 20.90
CA LEU A 261 9.28 5.74 20.75
C LEU A 261 10.82 5.67 20.61
N ILE A 262 11.45 4.91 21.50
CA ILE A 262 12.88 4.57 21.45
C ILE A 262 12.99 3.08 21.08
N VAL A 263 13.89 2.77 20.15
CA VAL A 263 14.05 1.42 19.61
C VAL A 263 15.51 1.01 19.58
N THR A 264 15.81 -0.13 20.19
CA THR A 264 17.11 -0.80 20.10
C THR A 264 16.96 -2.05 19.24
N THR A 265 17.64 -2.09 18.09
CA THR A 265 17.45 -3.12 17.05
C THR A 265 18.63 -4.09 16.97
N TYR A 266 18.45 -5.18 16.23
CA TYR A 266 19.51 -6.17 15.98
C TYR A 266 20.50 -5.78 14.87
N SER A 267 20.20 -4.72 14.11
CA SER A 267 20.88 -4.38 12.84
C SER A 267 22.12 -3.50 13.05
#